data_AF-A0A6P0RH74-F1
#
_entry.id   AF-A0A6P0RH74-F1
#
_cell.length_a   1.000
_cell.length_b   1.000
_cell.length_c   1.000
_cell.angle_alpha   90.00
_cell.angle_beta   90.00
_cell.angle_gamma   90.00
#
_symmetry.space_group_name_H-M   'P 1'
#
loop_
_entity.id
_entity.type
_entity.pdbx_description
1 polymer ?
#
loop_
_entity_poly.entity_id
_entity_poly.type
_entity_poly.pdbx_seq_one_letter_code
_entity_poly.pdbx_strand_id
1 'polypeptide(L)'
;KAKWHRIEKDGENKSAASMLAAETYLKEAEYTLKNSSRAYFAASISLQEAIKAFIKISDTKEETPAAKARAKVKAEEAHKLLLQYQQEYAKELVTTSSDSIDETAEEVRASVRDKKLQDTLFSLAFLRVPKKVSRLKKAIEKMAEEPLSLMVSKVRINQMGKVVARQSNKLEEAIKSESGKPEKAIKYEMYEQNMKDQILIAQAVIEPAIEQINLEHSVQVEDFLPIVENNSFVPPERVHLFGKGLYAGITGDFYTSTHILIPQIENSIRYLLQKQGVLTSKYDDKGIQNEYDLTFLAGSPALSLPPNPPCIGGRGSVGMKAWARIWIPS
;
A
#
# COMPACT_ATOMS: atom_id res chain seq x y z
N LYS A 1 22.92 -28.30 -21.02
CA LYS A 1 24.23 -28.96 -20.81
C LYS A 1 24.41 -29.43 -19.36
N ALA A 2 24.28 -28.58 -18.34
CA ALA A 2 24.42 -28.99 -16.92
C ALA A 2 23.58 -30.22 -16.48
N LYS A 3 22.32 -30.33 -16.93
CA LYS A 3 21.47 -31.51 -16.67
C LYS A 3 22.02 -32.80 -17.27
N TRP A 4 22.67 -32.73 -18.43
CA TRP A 4 23.25 -33.89 -19.13
C TRP A 4 24.53 -34.35 -18.43
N HIS A 5 25.43 -33.43 -18.07
CA HIS A 5 26.63 -33.77 -17.29
C HIS A 5 26.32 -34.31 -15.89
N ARG A 6 25.19 -33.89 -15.29
CA ARG A 6 24.70 -34.51 -14.04
C ARG A 6 24.35 -35.99 -14.22
N ILE A 7 23.75 -36.37 -15.36
CA ILE A 7 23.41 -37.76 -15.68
C ILE A 7 24.68 -38.58 -15.90
N GLU A 8 25.71 -37.97 -16.51
CA GLU A 8 27.04 -38.56 -16.76
C GLU A 8 27.94 -38.62 -15.51
N LYS A 9 27.47 -38.14 -14.35
CA LYS A 9 28.24 -38.00 -13.09
C LYS A 9 29.52 -37.14 -13.23
N ASP A 10 29.56 -36.26 -14.23
CA ASP A 10 30.64 -35.31 -14.44
C ASP A 10 30.38 -34.01 -13.66
N GLY A 11 30.91 -33.96 -12.44
CA GLY A 11 30.72 -32.84 -11.53
C GLY A 11 31.37 -31.53 -12.00
N GLU A 12 32.50 -31.61 -12.70
CA GLU A 12 33.24 -30.42 -13.16
C GLU A 12 32.53 -29.75 -14.34
N ASN A 13 32.16 -30.53 -15.37
CA ASN A 13 31.44 -29.97 -16.53
C ASN A 13 30.01 -29.54 -16.19
N LYS A 14 29.37 -30.20 -15.20
CA LYS A 14 28.11 -29.72 -14.63
C LYS A 14 28.28 -28.35 -13.96
N SER A 15 29.32 -28.18 -13.14
CA SER A 15 29.59 -26.92 -12.42
C SER A 15 29.91 -25.80 -13.40
N ALA A 16 30.77 -26.07 -14.38
CA ALA A 16 31.12 -25.12 -15.44
C ALA A 16 29.91 -24.70 -16.27
N ALA A 17 29.05 -25.64 -16.68
CA ALA A 17 27.84 -25.34 -17.43
C ALA A 17 26.81 -24.54 -16.62
N SER A 18 26.72 -24.76 -15.31
CA SER A 18 25.83 -24.00 -14.42
C SER A 18 26.33 -22.58 -14.22
N MET A 19 27.64 -22.41 -14.01
CA MET A 19 28.29 -21.10 -13.94
C MET A 19 28.12 -20.30 -15.23
N LEU A 20 28.35 -20.91 -16.39
CA LEU A 20 28.16 -20.24 -17.70
C LEU A 20 26.72 -19.79 -17.93
N ALA A 21 25.74 -20.59 -17.49
CA ALA A 21 24.33 -20.21 -17.57
C ALA A 21 24.02 -18.99 -16.69
N ALA A 22 24.57 -18.94 -15.47
CA ALA A 22 24.41 -17.77 -14.60
C ALA A 22 25.12 -16.52 -15.16
N GLU A 23 26.31 -16.68 -15.74
CA GLU A 23 27.06 -15.59 -16.39
C GLU A 23 26.37 -15.06 -17.66
N THR A 24 25.51 -15.85 -18.30
CA THR A 24 24.72 -15.39 -19.45
C THR A 24 23.77 -14.26 -19.07
N TYR A 25 23.14 -14.34 -17.88
CA TYR A 25 22.28 -13.26 -17.39
C TYR A 25 23.03 -11.95 -17.11
N LEU A 26 24.30 -12.03 -16.70
CA LEU A 26 25.15 -10.84 -16.55
C LEU A 26 25.40 -10.18 -17.92
N LYS A 27 25.75 -10.98 -18.92
CA LYS A 27 25.98 -10.50 -20.29
C LYS A 27 24.70 -9.93 -20.90
N GLU A 28 23.55 -10.53 -20.60
CA GLU A 28 22.25 -10.02 -21.02
C GLU A 28 21.98 -8.63 -20.42
N ALA A 29 22.24 -8.44 -19.13
CA ALA A 29 22.11 -7.12 -18.49
C ALA A 29 22.99 -6.05 -19.16
N GLU A 30 24.26 -6.37 -19.41
CA GLU A 30 25.20 -5.48 -20.11
C GLU A 30 24.75 -5.18 -21.55
N TYR A 31 24.27 -6.20 -22.26
CA TYR A 31 23.79 -6.08 -23.63
C TYR A 31 22.55 -5.18 -23.70
N THR A 32 21.60 -5.33 -22.77
CA THR A 32 20.39 -4.50 -22.70
C THR A 32 20.74 -3.02 -22.60
N LEU A 33 21.69 -2.64 -21.74
CA LEU A 33 22.12 -1.24 -21.59
C LEU A 33 22.90 -0.70 -22.78
N LYS A 34 23.71 -1.54 -23.44
CA LYS A 34 24.43 -1.13 -24.65
C LYS A 34 23.50 -0.78 -25.80
N ASN A 35 22.37 -1.46 -25.91
CA ASN A 35 21.47 -1.33 -27.07
C ASN A 35 20.27 -0.41 -26.83
N SER A 36 20.02 0.01 -25.59
CA SER A 36 18.90 0.89 -25.27
C SER A 36 19.28 1.83 -24.13
N SER A 37 19.36 3.13 -24.45
CA SER A 37 19.44 4.16 -23.42
C SER A 37 18.08 4.20 -22.72
N ARG A 38 18.10 4.15 -21.37
CA ARG A 38 16.92 3.99 -20.51
C ARG A 38 16.38 2.56 -20.32
N ALA A 39 17.27 1.58 -20.20
CA ALA A 39 16.89 0.18 -19.97
C ALA A 39 17.44 -0.39 -18.65
N TYR A 40 17.74 0.46 -17.65
CA TYR A 40 18.24 0.00 -16.35
C TYR A 40 17.22 -0.89 -15.62
N PHE A 41 15.92 -0.68 -15.82
CA PHE A 41 14.90 -1.59 -15.28
C PHE A 41 15.01 -3.01 -15.87
N ALA A 42 15.05 -3.12 -17.20
CA ALA A 42 15.16 -4.41 -17.88
C ALA A 42 16.49 -5.10 -17.55
N ALA A 43 17.60 -4.36 -17.52
CA ALA A 43 18.91 -4.89 -17.11
C ALA A 43 18.92 -5.37 -15.65
N SER A 44 18.19 -4.69 -14.76
CA SER A 44 18.02 -5.10 -13.36
C SER A 44 17.28 -6.44 -13.23
N ILE A 45 16.33 -6.74 -14.13
CA ILE A 45 15.65 -8.05 -14.15
C ILE A 45 16.68 -9.16 -14.44
N SER A 46 17.53 -8.96 -15.44
CA SER A 46 18.57 -9.93 -15.80
C SER A 46 19.58 -10.12 -14.65
N LEU A 47 20.00 -9.05 -13.97
CA LEU A 47 20.86 -9.16 -12.78
C LEU A 47 20.21 -9.92 -11.62
N GLN A 48 18.90 -9.76 -11.40
CA GLN A 48 18.19 -10.52 -10.37
C GLN A 48 18.19 -12.02 -10.67
N GLU A 49 17.98 -12.42 -11.93
CA GLU A 49 18.07 -13.84 -12.32
C GLU A 49 19.51 -14.36 -12.24
N ALA A 50 20.52 -13.54 -12.54
CA ALA A 50 21.93 -13.89 -12.33
C ALA A 50 22.23 -14.20 -10.86
N ILE A 51 21.85 -13.29 -9.94
CA ILE A 51 22.06 -13.45 -8.49
C ILE A 51 21.37 -14.74 -7.99
N LYS A 52 20.11 -14.94 -8.38
CA LYS A 52 19.35 -16.14 -8.02
C LYS A 52 20.01 -17.42 -8.53
N ALA A 53 20.55 -17.40 -9.74
CA ALA A 53 21.28 -18.53 -10.31
C ALA A 53 22.58 -18.80 -9.54
N PHE A 54 23.36 -17.77 -9.19
CA PHE A 54 24.59 -17.91 -8.41
C PHE A 54 24.34 -18.41 -6.98
N ILE A 55 23.32 -17.87 -6.28
CA ILE A 55 22.93 -18.36 -4.94
C ILE A 55 22.54 -19.84 -5.01
N LYS A 56 21.77 -20.23 -6.03
CA LYS A 56 21.41 -21.62 -6.22
C LYS A 56 22.64 -22.52 -6.39
N ILE A 57 23.65 -22.08 -7.15
CA ILE A 57 24.91 -22.82 -7.30
C ILE A 57 25.66 -22.90 -5.97
N SER A 58 25.75 -21.80 -5.22
CA SER A 58 26.46 -21.80 -3.93
C SER A 58 25.84 -22.74 -2.89
N ASP A 59 24.52 -22.92 -2.94
CA ASP A 59 23.76 -23.71 -1.97
C ASP A 59 23.61 -25.19 -2.39
N THR A 60 23.89 -25.52 -3.66
CA THR A 60 23.72 -26.88 -4.18
C THR A 60 24.82 -27.81 -3.65
N LYS A 61 24.44 -28.86 -2.93
CA LYS A 61 25.40 -29.77 -2.26
C LYS A 61 26.37 -30.43 -3.25
N GLU A 62 25.88 -30.85 -4.41
CA GLU A 62 26.64 -31.57 -5.44
C GLU A 62 27.58 -30.69 -6.30
N GLU A 63 27.72 -29.40 -6.00
CA GLU A 63 28.67 -28.51 -6.68
C GLU A 63 30.05 -28.55 -6.02
N THR A 64 31.10 -28.29 -6.80
CA THR A 64 32.48 -28.28 -6.30
C THR A 64 32.72 -27.11 -5.33
N PRO A 65 33.62 -27.24 -4.33
CA PRO A 65 33.94 -26.15 -3.40
C PRO A 65 34.40 -24.87 -4.12
N ALA A 66 35.19 -25.01 -5.18
CA ALA A 66 35.67 -23.90 -6.00
C ALA A 66 34.50 -23.19 -6.74
N ALA A 67 33.55 -23.95 -7.30
CA ALA A 67 32.38 -23.38 -7.95
C ALA A 67 31.49 -22.63 -6.96
N LYS A 68 31.29 -23.16 -5.74
CA LYS A 68 30.52 -22.49 -4.68
C LYS A 68 31.17 -21.17 -4.25
N ALA A 69 32.49 -21.17 -4.02
CA ALA A 69 33.22 -19.96 -3.65
C ALA A 69 33.13 -18.90 -4.75
N ARG A 70 33.34 -19.29 -6.01
CA ARG A 70 33.22 -18.39 -7.17
C ARG A 70 31.79 -17.86 -7.34
N ALA A 71 30.78 -18.71 -7.15
CA ALA A 71 29.37 -18.30 -7.24
C ALA A 71 29.01 -17.27 -6.18
N LYS A 72 29.50 -17.40 -4.93
CA LYS A 72 29.28 -16.39 -3.88
C LYS A 72 29.87 -15.03 -4.26
N VAL A 73 31.13 -15.00 -4.71
CA VAL A 73 31.79 -13.76 -5.16
C VAL A 73 31.00 -13.13 -6.32
N LYS A 74 30.58 -13.93 -7.29
CA LYS A 74 29.78 -13.45 -8.44
C LYS A 74 28.39 -12.95 -8.03
N ALA A 75 27.74 -13.59 -7.06
CA ALA A 75 26.47 -13.12 -6.51
C ALA A 75 26.63 -11.75 -5.83
N GLU A 76 27.70 -11.55 -5.06
CA GLU A 76 28.00 -10.27 -4.41
C GLU A 76 28.33 -9.16 -5.42
N GLU A 77 29.15 -9.45 -6.44
CA GLU A 77 29.44 -8.53 -7.54
C GLU A 77 28.16 -8.12 -8.28
N ALA A 78 27.33 -9.10 -8.67
CA ALA A 78 26.07 -8.86 -9.34
C ALA A 78 25.09 -8.07 -8.47
N HIS A 79 25.08 -8.32 -7.15
CA HIS A 79 24.24 -7.58 -6.21
C HIS A 79 24.69 -6.12 -6.07
N LYS A 80 25.99 -5.85 -6.00
CA LYS A 80 26.53 -4.47 -5.99
C LYS A 80 26.15 -3.73 -7.28
N LEU A 81 26.26 -4.38 -8.43
CA LEU A 81 25.88 -3.81 -9.72
C LEU A 81 24.36 -3.56 -9.80
N LEU A 82 23.54 -4.48 -9.28
CA LEU A 82 22.10 -4.32 -9.20
C LEU A 82 21.71 -3.08 -8.39
N LEU A 83 22.37 -2.83 -7.26
CA LEU A 83 22.11 -1.63 -6.45
C LEU A 83 22.39 -0.34 -7.23
N GLN A 84 23.43 -0.32 -8.07
CA GLN A 84 23.73 0.82 -8.94
C GLN A 84 22.63 1.01 -10.00
N TYR A 85 22.22 -0.07 -10.67
CA TYR A 85 21.17 0.01 -11.70
C TYR A 85 19.82 0.42 -11.09
N GLN A 86 19.53 -0.03 -9.87
CA GLN A 86 18.33 0.35 -9.11
C GLN A 86 18.27 1.86 -8.84
N GLN A 87 19.41 2.49 -8.55
CA GLN A 87 19.49 3.94 -8.38
C GLN A 87 19.31 4.69 -9.69
N GLU A 88 19.81 4.15 -10.80
CA GLU A 88 19.70 4.80 -12.11
C GLU A 88 18.31 4.69 -12.72
N TYR A 89 17.66 3.52 -12.69
CA TYR A 89 16.31 3.43 -13.27
C TYR A 89 15.27 4.20 -12.45
N ALA A 90 15.49 4.45 -11.16
CA ALA A 90 14.63 5.34 -10.39
C ALA A 90 14.51 6.74 -11.04
N LYS A 91 15.56 7.18 -11.77
CA LYS A 91 15.58 8.41 -12.57
C LYS A 91 14.92 8.24 -13.95
N GLU A 92 14.76 7.01 -14.43
CA GLU A 92 14.02 6.69 -15.66
C GLU A 92 12.50 6.63 -15.44
N LEU A 93 12.03 6.59 -14.19
CA LEU A 93 10.61 6.59 -13.88
C LEU A 93 9.97 7.86 -14.43
N VAL A 94 8.98 7.67 -15.31
CA VAL A 94 8.25 8.76 -15.95
C VAL A 94 7.01 9.06 -15.11
N THR A 95 6.81 10.33 -14.78
CA THR A 95 5.54 10.80 -14.22
C THR A 95 4.45 10.61 -15.26
N THR A 96 3.46 9.79 -14.95
CA THR A 96 2.24 9.69 -15.75
C THR A 96 1.29 10.80 -15.30
N SER A 97 1.10 11.82 -16.13
CA SER A 97 -0.03 12.74 -16.01
C SER A 97 -1.24 12.16 -16.75
N SER A 98 -2.44 12.44 -16.25
CA SER A 98 -3.69 12.10 -16.92
C SER A 98 -4.60 13.31 -16.86
N ASP A 99 -5.10 13.75 -18.01
CA ASP A 99 -5.97 14.94 -18.13
C ASP A 99 -7.22 14.85 -17.21
N SER A 100 -7.68 13.62 -16.94
CA SER A 100 -8.80 13.35 -16.00
C SER A 100 -8.52 13.82 -14.57
N ILE A 101 -7.26 13.94 -14.15
CA ILE A 101 -6.87 14.39 -12.81
C ILE A 101 -7.07 15.89 -12.69
N ASP A 102 -6.63 16.65 -13.70
CA ASP A 102 -6.69 18.10 -13.71
C ASP A 102 -8.14 18.59 -13.77
N GLU A 103 -8.97 17.97 -14.61
CA GLU A 103 -10.42 18.25 -14.67
C GLU A 103 -11.10 18.01 -13.31
N THR A 104 -10.81 16.88 -12.66
CA THR A 104 -11.37 16.56 -11.33
C THR A 104 -10.91 17.57 -10.28
N ALA A 105 -9.65 17.99 -10.32
CA ALA A 105 -9.10 18.97 -9.38
C ALA A 105 -9.81 20.32 -9.52
N GLU A 106 -10.04 20.79 -10.75
CA GLU A 106 -10.77 22.04 -10.99
C GLU A 106 -12.25 21.97 -10.56
N GLU A 107 -12.94 20.85 -10.84
CA GLU A 107 -14.30 20.63 -10.35
C GLU A 107 -14.36 20.71 -8.81
N VAL A 108 -13.38 20.09 -8.14
CA VAL A 108 -13.30 20.09 -6.68
C VAL A 108 -13.03 21.49 -6.13
N ARG A 109 -12.08 22.24 -6.73
CA ARG A 109 -11.83 23.64 -6.36
C ARG A 109 -13.09 24.48 -6.51
N ALA A 110 -13.77 24.38 -7.65
CA ALA A 110 -15.04 25.07 -7.89
C ALA A 110 -16.13 24.67 -6.87
N SER A 111 -16.12 23.42 -6.41
CA SER A 111 -17.09 22.93 -5.43
C SER A 111 -16.90 23.50 -4.02
N VAL A 112 -15.71 24.00 -3.66
CA VAL A 112 -15.43 24.58 -2.33
C VAL A 112 -15.21 26.10 -2.36
N ARG A 113 -15.03 26.68 -3.55
CA ARG A 113 -14.81 28.12 -3.76
C ARG A 113 -15.99 28.97 -3.31
N ASP A 114 -15.68 30.14 -2.75
CA ASP A 114 -16.63 31.18 -2.33
C ASP A 114 -17.68 30.68 -1.31
N LYS A 115 -17.35 29.65 -0.53
CA LYS A 115 -18.21 29.08 0.51
C LYS A 115 -17.71 29.47 1.90
N LYS A 116 -18.56 29.30 2.92
CA LYS A 116 -18.13 29.50 4.30
C LYS A 116 -17.24 28.33 4.73
N LEU A 117 -16.26 28.61 5.61
CA LEU A 117 -15.34 27.60 6.13
C LEU A 117 -16.05 26.34 6.68
N GLN A 118 -17.14 26.50 7.41
CA GLN A 118 -17.90 25.36 7.94
C GLN A 118 -18.49 24.48 6.82
N ASP A 119 -19.00 25.11 5.76
CA ASP A 119 -19.58 24.41 4.61
C ASP A 119 -18.50 23.70 3.79
N THR A 120 -17.31 24.30 3.65
CA THR A 120 -16.18 23.69 2.94
C THR A 120 -15.58 22.54 3.72
N LEU A 121 -15.37 22.68 5.04
CA LEU A 121 -14.91 21.60 5.91
C LEU A 121 -15.90 20.43 5.93
N PHE A 122 -17.21 20.71 5.97
CA PHE A 122 -18.24 19.68 5.87
C PHE A 122 -18.19 19.02 4.49
N SER A 123 -18.13 19.80 3.40
CA SER A 123 -18.05 19.27 2.04
C SER A 123 -16.85 18.34 1.86
N LEU A 124 -15.67 18.74 2.35
CA LEU A 124 -14.44 17.96 2.32
C LEU A 124 -14.61 16.57 2.95
N ALA A 125 -15.31 16.47 4.08
CA ALA A 125 -15.59 15.19 4.74
C ALA A 125 -16.46 14.25 3.90
N PHE A 126 -17.21 14.76 2.91
CA PHE A 126 -18.08 13.96 2.04
C PHE A 126 -17.63 13.88 0.59
N LEU A 127 -16.53 14.54 0.20
CA LEU A 127 -16.09 14.57 -1.20
C LEU A 127 -15.88 13.16 -1.78
N ARG A 128 -15.45 12.19 -0.97
CA ARG A 128 -15.40 10.78 -1.39
C ARG A 128 -15.78 9.82 -0.28
N VAL A 129 -16.50 8.77 -0.68
CA VAL A 129 -16.83 7.61 0.15
C VAL A 129 -15.96 6.44 -0.30
N PRO A 130 -15.32 5.71 0.64
CA PRO A 130 -14.54 4.52 0.31
C PRO A 130 -15.34 3.52 -0.54
N LYS A 131 -14.68 2.90 -1.52
CA LYS A 131 -15.32 1.86 -2.35
C LYS A 131 -15.65 0.65 -1.47
N LYS A 132 -16.86 0.11 -1.63
CA LYS A 132 -17.26 -1.14 -0.94
C LYS A 132 -16.31 -2.28 -1.34
N VAL A 133 -15.91 -3.09 -0.36
CA VAL A 133 -15.06 -4.28 -0.53
C VAL A 133 -15.62 -5.20 -1.63
N SER A 134 -16.94 -5.41 -1.66
CA SER A 134 -17.61 -6.22 -2.68
C SER A 134 -17.51 -5.65 -4.10
N ARG A 135 -17.49 -4.31 -4.25
CA ARG A 135 -17.29 -3.67 -5.57
C ARG A 135 -15.85 -3.80 -6.04
N LEU A 136 -14.89 -3.62 -5.13
CA LEU A 136 -13.46 -3.83 -5.42
C LEU A 136 -13.20 -5.28 -5.87
N LYS A 137 -13.78 -6.26 -5.14
CA LYS A 137 -13.67 -7.68 -5.49
C LYS A 137 -14.20 -7.96 -6.90
N LYS A 138 -15.41 -7.51 -7.23
CA LYS A 138 -16.01 -7.69 -8.56
C LYS A 138 -15.19 -7.04 -9.68
N ALA A 139 -14.62 -5.86 -9.43
CA ALA A 139 -13.78 -5.17 -10.42
C ALA A 139 -12.52 -5.99 -10.75
N ILE A 140 -11.91 -6.61 -9.73
CA ILE A 140 -10.71 -7.45 -9.91
C ILE A 140 -11.04 -8.78 -10.56
N GLU A 141 -12.17 -9.40 -10.19
CA GLU A 141 -12.65 -10.61 -10.87
C GLU A 141 -12.85 -10.35 -12.36
N LYS A 142 -13.48 -9.21 -12.73
CA LYS A 142 -13.63 -8.81 -14.12
C LYS A 142 -12.29 -8.52 -14.81
N MET A 143 -11.37 -7.84 -14.14
CA MET A 143 -10.04 -7.55 -14.68
C MET A 143 -9.26 -8.84 -14.97
N ALA A 144 -9.43 -9.87 -14.15
CA ALA A 144 -8.80 -11.17 -14.35
C ALA A 144 -9.34 -11.93 -15.58
N GLU A 145 -10.49 -11.53 -16.14
CA GLU A 145 -10.99 -12.06 -17.41
C GLU A 145 -10.30 -11.41 -18.62
N GLU A 146 -9.57 -10.31 -18.45
CA GLU A 146 -8.90 -9.59 -19.54
C GLU A 146 -7.47 -10.12 -19.80
N PRO A 147 -7.19 -10.72 -20.98
CA PRO A 147 -5.95 -11.45 -21.24
C PRO A 147 -4.65 -10.63 -21.13
N LEU A 148 -4.71 -9.35 -21.51
CA LEU A 148 -3.54 -8.47 -21.51
C LEU A 148 -3.09 -8.09 -20.08
N SER A 149 -4.03 -8.02 -19.14
CA SER A 149 -3.74 -7.68 -17.74
C SER A 149 -2.94 -8.77 -17.02
N LEU A 150 -3.02 -10.01 -17.52
CA LEU A 150 -2.37 -11.21 -16.99
C LEU A 150 -0.96 -11.42 -17.54
N MET A 151 -0.59 -10.78 -18.66
CA MET A 151 0.69 -11.06 -19.33
C MET A 151 1.90 -10.39 -18.67
N VAL A 152 1.71 -9.29 -17.92
CA VAL A 152 2.81 -8.51 -17.33
C VAL A 152 3.01 -8.88 -15.86
N SER A 153 4.22 -9.31 -15.49
CA SER A 153 4.53 -9.58 -14.08
C SER A 153 4.53 -8.29 -13.28
N LYS A 154 3.71 -8.21 -12.23
CA LYS A 154 3.67 -7.03 -11.37
C LYS A 154 4.80 -7.10 -10.35
N VAL A 155 5.69 -6.11 -10.38
CA VAL A 155 6.79 -5.95 -9.43
C VAL A 155 6.62 -4.63 -8.71
N ARG A 156 6.56 -4.65 -7.38
CA ARG A 156 6.59 -3.45 -6.56
C ARG A 156 8.02 -3.14 -6.17
N ILE A 157 8.36 -1.87 -6.32
CA ILE A 157 9.66 -1.32 -5.98
C ILE A 157 9.48 -0.21 -4.93
N ASN A 158 10.44 -0.07 -4.01
CA ASN A 158 10.45 1.07 -3.10
C ASN A 158 11.11 2.30 -3.76
N GLN A 159 11.18 3.41 -3.03
CA GLN A 159 11.82 4.66 -3.49
C GLN A 159 13.30 4.50 -3.89
N MET A 160 13.98 3.45 -3.42
CA MET A 160 15.36 3.13 -3.79
C MET A 160 15.47 2.16 -4.98
N GLY A 161 14.36 1.81 -5.63
CA GLY A 161 14.32 0.82 -6.70
C GLY A 161 14.47 -0.64 -6.23
N LYS A 162 14.37 -0.91 -4.92
CA LYS A 162 14.43 -2.30 -4.43
C LYS A 162 13.08 -2.98 -4.59
N VAL A 163 13.08 -4.21 -5.08
CA VAL A 163 11.87 -5.02 -5.17
C VAL A 163 11.39 -5.38 -3.76
N VAL A 164 10.19 -4.92 -3.39
CA VAL A 164 9.55 -5.18 -2.10
C VAL A 164 8.42 -6.19 -2.18
N ALA A 165 7.83 -6.37 -3.37
CA ALA A 165 6.87 -7.43 -3.63
C ALA A 165 6.91 -7.85 -5.10
N ARG A 166 6.62 -9.12 -5.35
CA ARG A 166 6.49 -9.68 -6.71
C ARG A 166 5.24 -10.54 -6.75
N GLN A 167 4.38 -10.27 -7.72
CA GLN A 167 3.21 -11.10 -7.97
C GLN A 167 3.42 -11.86 -9.27
N SER A 168 3.31 -13.19 -9.19
CA SER A 168 3.32 -14.02 -10.39
C SER A 168 2.07 -13.77 -11.22
N ASN A 169 2.21 -13.83 -12.53
CA ASN A 169 1.24 -13.63 -13.62
C ASN A 169 0.09 -14.65 -13.63
N LYS A 170 -0.10 -15.37 -12.53
CA LYS A 170 -0.98 -16.52 -12.36
C LYS A 170 -2.24 -16.12 -11.61
N LEU A 171 -2.76 -14.91 -11.84
CA LEU A 171 -4.03 -14.49 -11.23
C LEU A 171 -5.16 -15.39 -11.73
N GLU A 172 -5.17 -15.73 -13.02
CA GLU A 172 -6.14 -16.68 -13.60
C GLU A 172 -5.99 -18.10 -13.03
N GLU A 173 -4.77 -18.65 -12.94
CA GLU A 173 -4.54 -19.96 -12.32
C GLU A 173 -4.88 -19.96 -10.82
N ALA A 174 -4.62 -18.85 -10.11
CA ALA A 174 -4.97 -18.70 -8.72
C ALA A 174 -6.50 -18.70 -8.56
N ILE A 175 -7.23 -17.92 -9.36
CA ILE A 175 -8.69 -17.82 -9.39
C ILE A 175 -9.35 -19.16 -9.72
N LYS A 176 -8.79 -19.93 -10.67
CA LYS A 176 -9.32 -21.23 -11.08
C LYS A 176 -8.90 -22.40 -10.18
N SER A 177 -8.03 -22.20 -9.19
CA SER A 177 -7.60 -23.27 -8.28
C SER A 177 -8.52 -23.40 -7.06
N GLU A 178 -8.98 -24.62 -6.75
CA GLU A 178 -9.84 -24.92 -5.58
C GLU A 178 -9.12 -24.80 -4.22
N SER A 179 -7.79 -24.77 -4.20
CA SER A 179 -7.03 -24.52 -2.98
C SER A 179 -7.03 -23.02 -2.70
N GLY A 180 -7.42 -22.52 -1.51
CA GLY A 180 -7.59 -21.10 -1.08
C GLY A 180 -6.51 -20.02 -1.40
N LYS A 181 -5.60 -20.29 -2.33
CA LYS A 181 -4.79 -19.38 -3.14
C LYS A 181 -5.57 -18.32 -3.96
N PRO A 182 -6.79 -18.53 -4.51
CA PRO A 182 -7.51 -17.48 -5.24
C PRO A 182 -7.80 -16.28 -4.34
N GLU A 183 -8.23 -16.53 -3.12
CA GLU A 183 -8.68 -15.48 -2.20
C GLU A 183 -7.52 -14.56 -1.78
N LYS A 184 -6.33 -15.11 -1.53
CA LYS A 184 -5.14 -14.31 -1.22
C LYS A 184 -4.69 -13.45 -2.39
N ALA A 185 -4.74 -13.96 -3.62
CA ALA A 185 -4.37 -13.22 -4.82
C ALA A 185 -5.35 -12.10 -5.12
N ILE A 186 -6.66 -12.37 -5.04
CA ILE A 186 -7.71 -11.36 -5.20
C ILE A 186 -7.57 -10.29 -4.11
N LYS A 187 -7.38 -10.68 -2.84
CA LYS A 187 -7.23 -9.75 -1.73
C LYS A 187 -6.00 -8.85 -1.90
N TYR A 188 -4.88 -9.37 -2.38
CA TYR A 188 -3.71 -8.57 -2.72
C TYR A 188 -4.06 -7.50 -3.76
N GLU A 189 -4.68 -7.87 -4.88
CA GLU A 189 -5.09 -6.92 -5.91
C GLU A 189 -6.10 -5.89 -5.40
N MET A 190 -6.97 -6.27 -4.45
CA MET A 190 -7.90 -5.35 -3.81
C MET A 190 -7.14 -4.26 -3.06
N TYR A 191 -6.08 -4.63 -2.35
CA TYR A 191 -5.21 -3.66 -1.69
C TYR A 191 -4.41 -2.82 -2.68
N GLU A 192 -3.90 -3.41 -3.76
CA GLU A 192 -3.20 -2.69 -4.84
C GLU A 192 -4.08 -1.59 -5.42
N GLN A 193 -5.29 -1.97 -5.85
CA GLN A 193 -6.22 -1.07 -6.50
C GLN A 193 -6.70 0.02 -5.54
N ASN A 194 -7.02 -0.36 -4.30
CA ASN A 194 -7.44 0.61 -3.30
C ASN A 194 -6.33 1.62 -2.96
N MET A 195 -5.07 1.17 -2.89
CA MET A 195 -3.94 2.08 -2.65
C MET A 195 -3.76 3.08 -3.80
N LYS A 196 -3.88 2.64 -5.07
CA LYS A 196 -3.85 3.53 -6.23
C LYS A 196 -5.01 4.52 -6.21
N ASP A 197 -6.21 4.04 -5.91
CA ASP A 197 -7.40 4.88 -5.79
C ASP A 197 -7.20 5.95 -4.69
N GLN A 198 -6.60 5.58 -3.55
CA GLN A 198 -6.31 6.52 -2.47
C GLN A 198 -5.30 7.61 -2.86
N ILE A 199 -4.23 7.25 -3.56
CA ILE A 199 -3.26 8.23 -4.09
C ILE A 199 -3.96 9.20 -5.05
N LEU A 200 -4.77 8.67 -5.96
CA LEU A 200 -5.53 9.48 -6.92
C LEU A 200 -6.50 10.42 -6.20
N ILE A 201 -7.22 9.95 -5.18
CA ILE A 201 -8.13 10.78 -4.40
C ILE A 201 -7.36 11.87 -3.64
N ALA A 202 -6.22 11.55 -3.05
CA ALA A 202 -5.40 12.53 -2.36
C ALA A 202 -5.03 13.69 -3.29
N GLN A 203 -4.48 13.36 -4.47
CA GLN A 203 -3.96 14.33 -5.43
C GLN A 203 -5.05 15.08 -6.20
N ALA A 204 -6.13 14.39 -6.60
CA ALA A 204 -7.17 14.98 -7.46
C ALA A 204 -8.31 15.64 -6.68
N VAL A 205 -8.46 15.33 -5.38
CA VAL A 205 -9.62 15.77 -4.59
C VAL A 205 -9.19 16.45 -3.29
N ILE A 206 -8.42 15.78 -2.46
CA ILE A 206 -8.13 16.28 -1.11
C ILE A 206 -7.17 17.48 -1.16
N GLU A 207 -6.04 17.35 -1.87
CA GLU A 207 -5.05 18.42 -2.02
C GLU A 207 -5.65 19.67 -2.67
N PRO A 208 -6.35 19.60 -3.83
CA PRO A 208 -6.96 20.78 -4.45
C PRO A 208 -8.01 21.47 -3.58
N ALA A 209 -8.83 20.69 -2.85
CA ALA A 209 -9.81 21.26 -1.93
C ALA A 209 -9.14 22.01 -0.77
N ILE A 210 -8.10 21.42 -0.19
CA ILE A 210 -7.32 22.02 0.90
C ILE A 210 -6.63 23.30 0.43
N GLU A 211 -6.00 23.27 -0.75
CA GLU A 211 -5.39 24.46 -1.37
C GLU A 211 -6.41 25.58 -1.49
N GLN A 212 -7.60 25.31 -2.05
CA GLN A 212 -8.64 26.33 -2.22
C GLN A 212 -9.16 26.86 -0.87
N ILE A 213 -9.36 25.99 0.11
CA ILE A 213 -9.79 26.39 1.46
C ILE A 213 -8.77 27.34 2.10
N ASN A 214 -7.47 27.02 2.01
CA ASN A 214 -6.41 27.85 2.59
C ASN A 214 -6.18 29.16 1.83
N LEU A 215 -6.55 29.23 0.55
CA LEU A 215 -6.55 30.48 -0.22
C LEU A 215 -7.63 31.45 0.26
N GLU A 216 -8.78 30.95 0.72
CA GLU A 216 -9.94 31.78 1.08
C GLU A 216 -10.12 31.99 2.58
N HIS A 217 -9.53 31.13 3.41
CA HIS A 217 -9.80 31.11 4.85
C HIS A 217 -8.51 31.04 5.67
N SER A 218 -8.49 31.81 6.76
CA SER A 218 -7.48 31.66 7.81
C SER A 218 -7.98 30.66 8.85
N VAL A 219 -7.68 29.38 8.63
CA VAL A 219 -8.12 28.29 9.49
C VAL A 219 -7.33 28.29 10.80
N GLN A 220 -8.01 28.02 11.91
CA GLN A 220 -7.44 27.87 13.25
C GLN A 220 -7.84 26.52 13.88
N VAL A 221 -7.21 26.14 14.99
CA VAL A 221 -7.55 24.90 15.71
C VAL A 221 -8.97 24.97 16.26
N GLU A 222 -9.38 26.15 16.70
CA GLU A 222 -10.67 26.47 17.28
C GLU A 222 -11.83 26.20 16.31
N ASP A 223 -11.60 26.34 15.00
CA ASP A 223 -12.61 26.06 13.97
C ASP A 223 -13.03 24.58 13.92
N PHE A 224 -12.19 23.67 14.41
CA PHE A 224 -12.49 22.24 14.47
C PHE A 224 -13.18 21.82 15.77
N LEU A 225 -13.07 22.59 16.85
CA LEU A 225 -13.64 22.21 18.15
C LEU A 225 -15.15 21.93 18.10
N PRO A 226 -15.98 22.73 17.41
CA PRO A 226 -17.41 22.43 17.28
C PRO A 226 -17.71 21.09 16.60
N ILE A 227 -16.78 20.60 15.75
CA ILE A 227 -16.91 19.33 15.03
C ILE A 227 -16.56 18.15 15.95
N VAL A 228 -15.62 18.33 16.87
CA VAL A 228 -15.07 17.24 17.70
C VAL A 228 -15.68 17.15 19.11
N GLU A 229 -16.11 18.25 19.71
CA GLU A 229 -16.59 18.30 21.10
C GLU A 229 -17.85 17.46 21.36
N ASN A 230 -18.79 17.46 20.42
CA ASN A 230 -20.07 16.74 20.54
C ASN A 230 -20.09 15.43 19.75
N ASN A 231 -18.93 14.79 19.60
CA ASN A 231 -18.79 13.58 18.80
C ASN A 231 -18.59 12.35 19.68
N SER A 232 -19.52 11.39 19.63
CA SER A 232 -19.42 10.13 20.39
C SER A 232 -18.17 9.30 20.11
N PHE A 233 -17.55 9.51 18.95
CA PHE A 233 -16.29 8.87 18.54
C PHE A 233 -15.09 9.50 19.27
N VAL A 234 -15.16 10.78 19.63
CA VAL A 234 -14.04 11.51 20.24
C VAL A 234 -14.19 11.47 21.77
N PRO A 235 -13.21 10.91 22.50
CA PRO A 235 -13.18 11.00 23.95
C PRO A 235 -13.06 12.47 24.40
N PRO A 236 -13.82 12.92 25.42
CA PRO A 236 -13.82 14.32 25.86
C PRO A 236 -12.43 14.88 26.18
N GLU A 237 -11.55 14.04 26.73
CA GLU A 237 -10.19 14.42 27.11
C GLU A 237 -9.22 14.54 25.92
N ARG A 238 -9.64 14.15 24.72
CA ARG A 238 -8.82 14.14 23.50
C ARG A 238 -9.31 15.11 22.42
N VAL A 239 -10.39 15.85 22.68
CA VAL A 239 -10.98 16.84 21.77
C VAL A 239 -9.91 17.77 21.17
N HIS A 240 -9.06 18.37 22.01
CA HIS A 240 -8.05 19.31 21.54
C HIS A 240 -6.95 18.65 20.70
N LEU A 241 -6.61 17.37 20.96
CA LEU A 241 -5.68 16.61 20.13
C LEU A 241 -6.26 16.35 18.74
N PHE A 242 -7.55 16.01 18.65
CA PHE A 242 -8.24 15.91 17.37
C PHE A 242 -8.23 17.24 16.63
N GLY A 243 -8.56 18.35 17.30
CA GLY A 243 -8.52 19.69 16.70
C GLY A 243 -7.14 20.02 16.11
N LYS A 244 -6.06 19.80 16.88
CA LYS A 244 -4.68 20.01 16.41
C LYS A 244 -4.31 19.14 15.21
N GLY A 245 -4.70 17.86 15.24
CA GLY A 245 -4.41 16.94 14.15
C GLY A 245 -5.18 17.28 12.87
N LEU A 246 -6.45 17.69 12.98
CA LEU A 246 -7.26 18.14 11.85
C LEU A 246 -6.74 19.45 11.26
N TYR A 247 -6.38 20.41 12.13
CA TYR A 247 -5.73 21.65 11.72
C TYR A 247 -4.45 21.38 10.94
N ALA A 248 -3.54 20.56 11.46
CA ALA A 248 -2.30 20.19 10.77
C ALA A 248 -2.59 19.57 9.40
N GLY A 249 -3.64 18.74 9.28
CA GLY A 249 -4.05 18.15 8.02
C GLY A 249 -4.56 19.18 7.01
N ILE A 250 -5.40 20.12 7.46
CA ILE A 250 -5.92 21.20 6.60
C ILE A 250 -4.82 22.18 6.20
N THR A 251 -3.80 22.41 7.02
CA THR A 251 -2.67 23.27 6.61
C THR A 251 -1.62 22.53 5.77
N GLY A 252 -1.86 21.27 5.41
CA GLY A 252 -0.95 20.45 4.59
C GLY A 252 0.22 19.81 5.34
N ASP A 253 0.29 19.96 6.67
CA ASP A 253 1.24 19.22 7.52
C ASP A 253 0.69 17.82 7.84
N PHE A 254 0.63 16.99 6.80
CA PHE A 254 0.18 15.61 6.92
C PHE A 254 1.08 14.76 7.82
N TYR A 255 2.36 15.13 7.96
CA TYR A 255 3.28 14.45 8.87
C TYR A 255 2.79 14.61 10.31
N THR A 256 2.63 15.84 10.78
CA THR A 256 2.13 16.11 12.13
C THR A 256 0.70 15.61 12.32
N SER A 257 -0.16 15.83 11.32
CA SER A 257 -1.55 15.35 11.34
C SER A 257 -1.62 13.85 11.58
N THR A 258 -0.83 13.07 10.84
CA THR A 258 -0.80 11.60 10.94
C THR A 258 -0.31 11.14 12.31
N HIS A 259 0.77 11.74 12.83
CA HIS A 259 1.34 11.37 14.14
C HIS A 259 0.41 11.71 15.31
N ILE A 260 -0.45 12.71 15.15
CA ILE A 260 -1.46 13.07 16.16
C ILE A 260 -2.72 12.20 16.01
N LEU A 261 -3.29 12.15 14.80
CA LEU A 261 -4.62 11.57 14.56
C LEU A 261 -4.65 10.04 14.60
N ILE A 262 -3.62 9.34 14.11
CA ILE A 262 -3.62 7.87 14.12
C ILE A 262 -3.80 7.34 15.55
N PRO A 263 -2.96 7.70 16.55
CA PRO A 263 -3.15 7.26 17.92
C PRO A 263 -4.51 7.63 18.51
N GLN A 264 -5.04 8.81 18.14
CA GLN A 264 -6.35 9.25 18.62
C GLN A 264 -7.48 8.38 18.06
N ILE A 265 -7.43 8.04 16.76
CA ILE A 265 -8.40 7.15 16.10
C ILE A 265 -8.38 5.77 16.74
N GLU A 266 -7.20 5.21 17.03
CA GLU A 266 -7.14 3.91 17.71
C GLU A 266 -7.77 3.97 19.10
N ASN A 267 -7.48 5.05 19.84
CA ASN A 267 -8.07 5.25 21.16
C ASN A 267 -9.58 5.41 21.09
N SER A 268 -10.10 6.17 20.12
CA SER A 268 -11.53 6.32 19.85
C SER A 268 -12.22 4.99 19.55
N ILE A 269 -11.60 4.10 18.78
CA ILE A 269 -12.13 2.76 18.52
C ILE A 269 -12.23 1.96 19.83
N ARG A 270 -11.17 1.98 20.66
CA ARG A 270 -11.19 1.30 21.98
C ARG A 270 -12.27 1.89 22.88
N TYR A 271 -12.36 3.22 22.94
CA TYR A 271 -13.36 3.94 23.72
C TYR A 271 -14.80 3.55 23.35
N LEU A 272 -15.10 3.44 22.06
CA LEU A 272 -16.41 3.00 21.59
C LEU A 272 -16.71 1.54 21.94
N LEU A 273 -15.73 0.65 21.76
CA LEU A 273 -15.88 -0.77 22.10
C LEU A 273 -16.09 -0.97 23.62
N GLN A 274 -15.35 -0.23 24.45
CA GLN A 274 -15.51 -0.24 25.90
C GLN A 274 -16.91 0.26 26.32
N LYS A 275 -17.41 1.32 25.68
CA LYS A 275 -18.79 1.80 25.88
C LYS A 275 -19.86 0.76 25.53
N GLN A 276 -19.54 -0.18 24.64
CA GLN A 276 -20.40 -1.31 24.28
C GLN A 276 -20.17 -2.56 25.14
N GLY A 277 -19.31 -2.49 26.16
CA GLY A 277 -18.98 -3.61 27.03
C GLY A 277 -18.02 -4.63 26.43
N VAL A 278 -17.34 -4.30 25.33
CA VAL A 278 -16.36 -5.18 24.68
C VAL A 278 -15.00 -5.00 25.34
N LEU A 279 -14.37 -6.11 25.74
CA LEU A 279 -13.02 -6.11 26.30
C LEU A 279 -12.00 -5.71 25.23
N THR A 280 -11.25 -4.63 25.48
CA THR A 280 -10.20 -4.15 24.57
C THR A 280 -8.80 -4.53 25.01
N SER A 281 -8.65 -5.27 26.10
CA SER A 281 -7.36 -5.68 26.65
C SER A 281 -7.34 -7.16 27.05
N LYS A 282 -6.12 -7.70 27.13
CA LYS A 282 -5.82 -9.04 27.63
C LYS A 282 -4.95 -8.94 28.87
N TYR A 283 -5.21 -9.81 29.83
CA TYR A 283 -4.30 -10.07 30.94
C TYR A 283 -3.30 -11.14 30.53
N ASP A 284 -2.02 -10.91 30.79
CA ASP A 284 -0.99 -11.94 30.64
C ASP A 284 -0.71 -12.69 31.95
N ASP A 285 0.10 -13.74 31.84
CA ASP A 285 0.53 -14.63 32.94
C ASP A 285 1.41 -13.93 33.98
N LYS A 286 1.84 -12.70 33.71
CA LYS A 286 2.60 -11.84 34.62
C LYS A 286 1.72 -10.80 35.31
N GLY A 287 0.40 -10.84 35.09
CA GLY A 287 -0.55 -9.88 35.64
C GLY A 287 -0.52 -8.52 34.95
N ILE A 288 0.08 -8.40 33.76
CA ILE A 288 0.12 -7.17 32.97
C ILE A 288 -1.10 -7.16 32.04
N GLN A 289 -1.84 -6.05 32.08
CA GLN A 289 -2.97 -5.83 31.20
C GLN A 289 -2.52 -5.05 29.96
N ASN A 290 -2.47 -5.73 28.82
CA ASN A 290 -2.08 -5.15 27.54
C ASN A 290 -3.31 -4.91 26.68
N GLU A 291 -3.40 -3.74 26.03
CA GLU A 291 -4.44 -3.46 25.05
C GLU A 291 -4.29 -4.37 23.83
N TYR A 292 -5.40 -4.67 23.17
CA TYR A 292 -5.40 -5.35 21.88
C TYR A 292 -4.94 -4.41 20.76
N ASP A 293 -4.19 -4.99 19.82
CA ASP A 293 -3.80 -4.32 18.59
C ASP A 293 -5.02 -4.01 17.72
N LEU A 294 -4.94 -2.94 16.92
CA LEU A 294 -5.99 -2.58 15.96
C LEU A 294 -6.39 -3.74 15.03
N THR A 295 -5.43 -4.57 14.61
CA THR A 295 -5.70 -5.72 13.75
C THR A 295 -6.65 -6.71 14.40
N PHE A 296 -6.54 -6.88 15.72
CA PHE A 296 -7.47 -7.71 16.49
C PHE A 296 -8.83 -7.02 16.64
N LEU A 297 -8.84 -5.73 17.00
CA LEU A 297 -10.08 -4.97 17.19
C LEU A 297 -10.89 -4.82 15.90
N ALA A 298 -10.24 -4.66 14.75
CA ALA A 298 -10.87 -4.55 13.44
C ALA A 298 -11.58 -5.85 12.99
N GLY A 299 -11.20 -7.00 13.55
CA GLY A 299 -11.88 -8.27 13.33
C GLY A 299 -13.10 -8.48 14.23
N SER A 300 -13.35 -7.59 15.20
CA SER A 300 -14.45 -7.74 16.15
C SER A 300 -15.80 -7.46 15.48
N PRO A 301 -16.80 -8.37 15.57
CA PRO A 301 -18.13 -8.15 15.01
C PRO A 301 -18.85 -6.95 15.65
N ALA A 302 -18.44 -6.53 16.85
CA ALA A 302 -18.96 -5.34 17.52
C ALA A 302 -18.59 -4.01 16.82
N LEU A 303 -17.57 -4.01 15.96
CA LEU A 303 -17.22 -2.84 15.14
C LEU A 303 -18.19 -2.64 13.96
N SER A 304 -19.00 -3.65 13.63
CA SER A 304 -20.13 -3.46 12.72
C SER A 304 -21.19 -2.61 13.44
N LEU A 305 -21.33 -1.34 13.04
CA LEU A 305 -22.34 -0.46 13.62
C LEU A 305 -23.70 -1.17 13.60
N PRO A 306 -24.47 -1.18 14.71
CA PRO A 306 -25.80 -1.78 14.71
C PRO A 306 -26.67 -1.11 13.64
N PRO A 307 -27.61 -1.85 13.01
CA PRO A 307 -28.56 -1.27 12.06
C PRO A 307 -29.52 -0.36 12.84
N ASN A 308 -29.18 0.93 12.88
CA ASN A 308 -29.91 2.05 13.50
C ASN A 308 -30.03 2.00 15.03
N PRO A 309 -29.55 3.02 15.77
CA PRO A 309 -30.09 3.31 17.09
C PRO A 309 -31.51 3.90 16.95
N PRO A 310 -32.40 3.72 17.96
CA PRO A 310 -33.75 4.26 17.94
C PRO A 310 -33.71 5.77 17.76
N CYS A 311 -34.53 6.28 16.83
CA CYS A 311 -34.69 7.69 16.55
C CYS A 311 -35.10 8.43 17.83
N ILE A 312 -34.15 9.10 18.48
CA ILE A 312 -34.47 10.16 19.43
C ILE A 312 -34.35 11.47 18.65
N GLY A 313 -35.49 12.12 18.46
CA GLY A 313 -35.62 13.35 17.68
C GLY A 313 -34.69 14.44 18.20
N GLY A 314 -33.72 14.82 17.39
CA GLY A 314 -32.81 15.92 17.65
C GLY A 314 -31.92 16.13 16.42
N ARG A 315 -31.81 17.38 15.97
CA ARG A 315 -31.17 17.82 14.72
C ARG A 315 -29.63 17.56 14.63
N GLY A 316 -29.08 16.62 15.40
CA GLY A 316 -27.65 16.25 15.43
C GLY A 316 -27.29 14.94 14.73
N SER A 317 -28.24 14.20 14.15
CA SER A 317 -28.01 12.84 13.63
C SER A 317 -27.23 12.74 12.31
N VAL A 318 -26.80 13.86 11.73
CA VAL A 318 -26.09 13.87 10.43
C VAL A 318 -24.58 13.68 10.62
N GLY A 319 -24.01 14.18 11.73
CA GLY A 319 -22.57 14.08 12.01
C GLY A 319 -22.06 12.67 12.33
N MET A 320 -22.87 11.85 13.01
CA MET A 320 -22.48 10.47 13.39
C MET A 320 -22.32 9.52 12.19
N LYS A 321 -23.04 9.76 11.08
CA LYS A 321 -22.98 8.89 9.89
C LYS A 321 -21.80 9.19 8.97
N ALA A 322 -21.20 10.38 9.09
CA ALA A 322 -20.20 10.89 8.17
C ALA A 322 -18.81 10.28 8.42
N TRP A 323 -18.33 10.33 9.66
CA TRP A 323 -16.92 10.08 9.97
C TRP A 323 -16.59 8.60 10.20
N ALA A 324 -17.52 7.81 10.77
CA ALA A 324 -17.33 6.37 10.94
C ALA A 324 -17.18 5.61 9.60
N ARG A 325 -17.62 6.20 8.48
CA ARG A 325 -17.56 5.60 7.14
C ARG A 325 -16.30 5.92 6.35
N ILE A 326 -15.50 6.89 6.78
CA ILE A 326 -14.29 7.32 6.06
C ILE A 326 -13.09 6.41 6.40
N TRP A 327 -13.09 5.78 7.59
CA TRP A 327 -11.89 5.10 8.12
C TRP A 327 -12.08 3.63 8.54
N ILE A 328 -13.31 3.11 8.54
CA ILE A 328 -13.59 1.70 8.85
C ILE A 328 -14.05 1.01 7.56
N PRO A 329 -13.28 0.07 6.99
CA PRO A 329 -13.77 -0.75 5.89
C PRO A 329 -14.94 -1.59 6.40
N SER A 330 -16.11 -1.42 5.80
CA SER A 330 -17.27 -2.30 5.98
C SER A 330 -17.03 -3.67 5.36
#